data_AF-A0A952BQ21-F1
#
_entry.id   AF-A0A952BQ21-F1
#
_cell.length_a   1.000
_cell.length_b   1.000
_cell.length_c   1.000
_cell.angle_alpha   90.00
_cell.angle_beta   90.00
_cell.angle_gamma   90.00
#
_symmetry.space_group_name_H-M   'P 1'
#
loop_
_entity.id
_entity.type
_entity.pdbx_description
1 polymer ?
#
loop_
_entity_poly.entity_id
_entity_poly.type
_entity_poly.pdbx_seq_one_letter_code
_entity_poly.pdbx_strand_id
1 'polypeptide(L)' 'REMSFEERLREFNMKPDRADVIEFALEIYVKVMKWTRAQKIHVPKIGISDGMIRSLYEEMKEKG' A
#
# COMPACT_ATOMS: atom_id res chain seq x y z
N ARG A 1 11.18 10.00 -18.22
CA ARG A 1 11.53 8.66 -18.74
C ARG A 1 10.47 7.73 -18.19
N GLU A 2 9.64 7.15 -19.04
CA GLU A 2 8.68 6.13 -18.62
C GLU A 2 9.42 4.80 -18.52
N MET A 3 9.13 4.04 -17.47
CA MET A 3 9.71 2.73 -17.21
C MET A 3 8.82 1.65 -17.82
N SER A 4 9.41 0.74 -18.59
CA SER A 4 8.70 -0.36 -19.22
C SER A 4 8.19 -1.37 -18.19
N PHE A 5 7.21 -2.18 -18.59
CA PHE A 5 6.75 -3.29 -17.78
C PHE A 5 7.88 -4.26 -17.45
N GLU A 6 8.75 -4.61 -18.41
CA GLU A 6 9.90 -5.51 -18.14
C GLU A 6 10.91 -4.89 -17.17
N GLU A 7 11.16 -3.58 -17.26
CA GLU A 7 12.04 -2.86 -16.34
C GLU A 7 11.47 -2.89 -14.92
N ARG A 8 10.15 -2.71 -14.73
CA ARG A 8 9.49 -2.84 -13.42
C ARG A 8 9.68 -4.24 -12.81
N LEU A 9 9.57 -5.29 -13.62
CA LEU A 9 9.79 -6.66 -13.15
C LEU A 9 11.25 -6.90 -12.75
N ARG A 10 12.20 -6.49 -13.60
CA ARG A 10 13.62 -6.84 -13.44
C ARG A 10 14.32 -5.95 -12.42
N GLU A 11 14.13 -4.64 -12.48
CA GLU A 11 14.85 -3.68 -11.64
C GLU A 11 14.27 -3.61 -10.22
N PHE A 12 12.96 -3.75 -10.07
CA PHE A 12 12.25 -3.63 -8.78
C PHE A 12 11.78 -4.97 -8.22
N ASN A 13 12.11 -6.09 -8.90
CA ASN A 13 11.67 -7.43 -8.53
C ASN A 13 10.15 -7.50 -8.28
N MET A 14 9.38 -6.76 -9.08
CA MET A 14 7.93 -6.69 -8.92
C MET A 14 7.29 -7.98 -9.41
N LYS A 15 6.22 -8.39 -8.73
CA LYS A 15 5.37 -9.45 -9.27
C LYS A 15 4.58 -8.91 -10.48
N PRO A 16 4.31 -9.76 -11.50
CA PRO A 16 3.58 -9.35 -12.70
C PRO A 16 2.24 -8.66 -12.44
N ASP A 17 1.45 -9.19 -11.50
CA ASP A 17 0.15 -8.69 -11.03
C ASP A 17 0.23 -7.37 -10.24
N ARG A 18 1.44 -6.90 -9.94
CA ARG A 18 1.67 -5.59 -9.32
C ARG A 18 2.25 -4.61 -10.32
N ALA A 19 3.11 -5.08 -11.24
CA ALA A 19 3.77 -4.23 -12.23
C ALA A 19 2.78 -3.70 -13.30
N ASP A 20 1.70 -4.45 -13.55
CA ASP A 20 0.60 -4.07 -14.44
C ASP A 20 -0.24 -2.92 -13.87
N VAL A 21 -0.42 -2.86 -12.55
CA VAL A 21 -1.31 -1.89 -11.88
C VAL A 21 -0.59 -0.77 -11.13
N ILE A 22 0.73 -0.86 -10.95
CA ILE A 22 1.47 0.09 -10.08
C ILE A 22 1.32 1.54 -10.50
N GLU A 23 1.20 1.82 -11.80
CA GLU A 23 1.07 3.18 -12.33
C GLU A 23 -0.22 3.85 -11.86
N PHE A 24 -1.35 3.14 -11.90
CA PHE A 24 -2.62 3.62 -11.38
C PHE A 24 -2.57 3.85 -9.87
N ALA A 25 -1.91 2.94 -9.14
CA ALA A 25 -1.73 3.10 -7.70
C ALA A 25 -0.89 4.34 -7.36
N LEU A 26 0.21 4.57 -8.08
CA LEU A 26 1.07 5.74 -7.89
C LEU A 26 0.31 7.05 -8.15
N GLU A 27 -0.59 7.09 -9.13
CA GLU A 27 -1.44 8.25 -9.37
C GLU A 27 -2.30 8.60 -8.14
N ILE A 28 -2.89 7.59 -7.49
CA ILE A 28 -3.66 7.77 -6.26
C ILE A 28 -2.76 8.33 -5.15
N TYR A 29 -1.59 7.72 -4.92
CA TYR A 29 -0.65 8.19 -3.89
C TYR A 29 -0.20 9.64 -4.13
N VAL A 30 0.15 9.99 -5.37
CA VAL A 30 0.56 11.36 -5.74
C VAL A 30 -0.57 12.36 -5.50
N LYS A 31 -1.82 12.02 -5.87
CA LYS A 31 -2.99 12.88 -5.62
C LYS A 31 -3.19 13.12 -4.13
N VAL A 32 -3.18 12.07 -3.32
CA VAL A 32 -3.34 12.16 -1.85
C VAL A 32 -2.24 13.02 -1.23
N MET A 33 -0.98 12.83 -1.64
CA MET A 33 0.13 13.65 -1.14
C MET A 33 -0.04 15.13 -1.50
N LYS A 34 -0.49 15.44 -2.73
CA LYS A 34 -0.75 16.82 -3.16
C LYS A 34 -1.89 17.46 -2.36
N TRP A 35 -3.01 16.76 -2.20
CA TRP A 35 -4.17 17.28 -1.46
C TRP A 35 -3.85 17.55 0.02
N THR A 36 -3.07 16.68 0.64
CA THR A 36 -2.68 16.81 2.05
C THR A 36 -1.46 17.71 2.26
N ARG A 37 -0.77 18.11 1.19
CA ARG A 37 0.55 18.77 1.23
C ARG A 37 1.59 17.95 2.01
N ALA A 38 1.42 16.63 2.07
CA ALA A 38 2.33 15.73 2.75
C ALA A 38 3.64 15.57 1.94
N GLN A 39 4.78 15.66 2.63
CA GLN A 39 6.09 15.44 2.02
C GLN A 39 6.58 14.00 2.17
N LYS A 40 5.98 13.22 3.08
CA LYS A 40 6.39 11.86 3.41
C LYS A 40 5.16 10.99 3.67
N ILE A 41 5.26 9.72 3.30
CA ILE A 41 4.29 8.69 3.64
C ILE A 41 4.97 7.76 4.64
N HIS A 42 4.31 7.50 5.77
CA HIS A 42 4.74 6.47 6.71
C HIS A 42 4.12 5.14 6.28
N VAL A 43 4.95 4.12 6.02
CA VAL A 43 4.50 2.78 5.61
C VAL A 43 4.59 1.85 6.83
N PRO A 44 3.47 1.57 7.53
CA PRO A 44 3.48 0.65 8.65
C PRO A 44 3.69 -0.78 8.17
N LYS A 45 4.33 -1.61 9.01
CA LYS A 45 4.48 -3.05 8.76
C LYS A 45 3.24 -3.87 9.12
N ILE A 46 2.18 -3.23 9.61
CA ILE A 46 0.89 -3.83 9.94
C ILE A 46 -0.12 -3.54 8.84
N GLY A 47 -0.91 -4.55 8.47
CA GLY A 47 -1.94 -4.48 7.46
C GLY A 47 -3.35 -4.46 8.03
N ILE A 48 -4.32 -4.42 7.13
CA ILE A 48 -5.76 -4.47 7.46
C ILE A 48 -6.08 -5.76 8.21
N SER A 49 -5.55 -6.90 7.77
CA SER A 49 -5.77 -8.20 8.41
C SER A 49 -5.33 -8.22 9.88
N ASP A 50 -4.18 -7.62 10.19
CA ASP A 50 -3.71 -7.49 11.59
C ASP A 50 -4.67 -6.63 12.41
N GLY A 51 -5.15 -5.52 11.82
CA GLY A 51 -6.14 -4.64 12.42
C GLY A 51 -7.45 -5.37 12.73
N MET A 52 -7.96 -6.17 11.79
CA MET A 52 -9.20 -6.93 11.96
C MET A 52 -9.07 -7.98 13.07
N ILE A 53 -7.98 -8.74 13.11
CA ILE A 53 -7.73 -9.73 14.16
C ILE A 53 -7.68 -9.05 15.53
N ARG A 54 -6.97 -7.92 15.64
CA ARG A 54 -6.89 -7.16 16.89
C ARG A 54 -8.26 -6.64 17.34
N SER A 55 -9.05 -6.09 16.42
CA SER A 55 -10.40 -5.59 16.73
C SER A 55 -11.32 -6.70 17.22
N LEU A 56 -11.29 -7.88 16.58
CA LEU A 56 -12.07 -9.04 17.03
C LEU A 56 -11.64 -9.51 18.43
N TYR A 57 -10.33 -9.52 18.69
CA TYR A 57 -9.80 -9.90 20.01
C TYR A 57 -10.23 -8.92 21.10
N GLU A 58 -10.17 -7.61 20.84
CA GLU A 58 -10.60 -6.57 21.77
C GLU A 58 -12.09 -6.71 22.11
N GLU A 59 -12.95 -6.93 21.10
CA GLU A 59 -14.39 -7.15 21.30
C GLU A 59 -14.68 -8.40 22.16
N MET A 60 -13.95 -9.50 21.94
CA MET A 60 -14.09 -10.71 22.75
C MET A 60 -13.67 -10.49 24.20
N LYS A 61 -12.63 -9.67 24.42
CA LYS A 61 -12.12 -9.36 25.76
C LYS A 61 -13.06 -8.45 26.55
N GLU A 62 -13.75 -7.53 25.89
CA GLU A 62 -14.72 -6.62 26.55
C GLU A 62 -16.04 -7.31 26.94
N LYS A 63 -16.37 -8.44 26.28
CA LYS A 63 -17.58 -9.23 26.56
C LYS A 63 -17.40 -10.33 27.61
N GLY A 64 -16.17 -10.60 28.04
CA GLY A 64 -15.83 -11.59 29.08
C GLY A 64 -15.50 -10.93 30.40
#